data_AF-A0A2D6R2F7-F1
#
_entry.id   AF-A0A2D6R2F7-F1
#
_cell.length_a   1.000
_cell.length_b   1.000
_cell.length_c   1.000
_cell.angle_alpha   90.00
_cell.angle_beta   90.00
_cell.angle_gamma   90.00
#
_symmetry.space_group_name_H-M   'P 1'
#
loop_
_entity.id
_entity.type
_entity.pdbx_description
1 polymer ?
#
loop_
_entity_poly.entity_id
_entity_poly.type
_entity_poly.pdbx_seq_one_letter_code
_entity_poly.pdbx_strand_id
1 'polypeptide(L)'
;MKGVTWEDIPVERITNSVERRVVWGDNGTFARLTLAGGTHVGKHSHAAEQFTCVIDGAIRLKIDEQEVLLQTGEMLVIPANAEHEAWVMEDCIVWDFFTKRRNDWEEGKNQYLDVDSK
;
A
#
# COMPACT_ATOMS: atom_id res chain seq x y z
N MET A 1 -13.86 -22.77 -6.91
CA MET A 1 -13.20 -21.45 -6.83
C MET A 1 -14.11 -20.44 -7.51
N LYS A 2 -14.45 -19.33 -6.84
CA LYS A 2 -15.25 -18.24 -7.41
C LYS A 2 -14.36 -17.00 -7.44
N GLY A 3 -14.29 -16.31 -8.57
CA GLY A 3 -13.62 -15.02 -8.64
C GLY A 3 -14.35 -13.97 -7.80
N VAL A 4 -13.62 -12.95 -7.37
CA VAL A 4 -14.15 -11.78 -6.67
C VAL A 4 -13.71 -10.52 -7.42
N THR A 5 -14.52 -9.46 -7.37
CA THR A 5 -14.12 -8.13 -7.82
C THR A 5 -13.74 -7.25 -6.63
N TRP A 6 -13.18 -6.07 -6.87
CA TRP A 6 -12.89 -5.13 -5.79
C TRP A 6 -14.17 -4.63 -5.10
N GLU A 7 -15.29 -4.63 -5.80
CA GLU A 7 -16.60 -4.22 -5.28
C GLU A 7 -17.19 -5.26 -4.33
N ASP A 8 -16.81 -6.54 -4.48
CA ASP A 8 -17.21 -7.61 -3.55
C ASP A 8 -16.50 -7.52 -2.19
N ILE A 9 -15.39 -6.77 -2.10
CA ILE A 9 -14.53 -6.70 -0.91
C ILE A 9 -14.87 -5.45 -0.09
N PRO A 10 -15.15 -5.59 1.22
CA PRO A 10 -15.42 -4.47 2.10
C PRO A 10 -14.30 -3.43 2.09
N VAL A 11 -14.69 -2.16 2.16
CA VAL A 11 -13.74 -1.06 2.33
C VAL A 11 -13.34 -0.97 3.78
N GLU A 12 -12.05 -1.10 4.04
CA GLU A 12 -11.44 -0.76 5.32
C GLU A 12 -10.95 0.68 5.24
N ARG A 13 -11.68 1.59 5.90
CA ARG A 13 -11.24 2.98 6.07
C ARG A 13 -10.24 3.04 7.21
N ILE A 14 -8.98 3.36 6.89
CA ILE A 14 -7.90 3.46 7.89
C ILE A 14 -7.86 4.87 8.47
N THR A 15 -7.89 5.88 7.60
CA THR A 15 -8.01 7.31 7.96
C THR A 15 -9.00 7.99 7.02
N ASN A 16 -9.12 9.32 7.11
CA ASN A 16 -9.90 10.08 6.12
C ASN A 16 -9.25 10.10 4.72
N SER A 17 -7.95 9.84 4.61
CA SER A 17 -7.19 9.91 3.36
C SER A 17 -6.67 8.56 2.86
N VAL A 18 -6.85 7.50 3.65
CA VAL A 18 -6.40 6.13 3.33
C VAL A 18 -7.55 5.15 3.49
N GLU A 19 -7.94 4.53 2.38
CA GLU A 19 -8.81 3.37 2.35
C GLU A 19 -8.08 2.18 1.73
N ARG A 20 -8.44 0.97 2.16
CA ARG A 20 -7.95 -0.25 1.52
C ARG A 20 -9.03 -1.30 1.35
N ARG A 21 -8.79 -2.21 0.41
CA ARG A 21 -9.48 -3.49 0.25
C ARG A 21 -8.43 -4.57 0.16
N VAL A 22 -8.66 -5.69 0.83
CA VAL A 22 -7.63 -6.73 0.96
C VAL A 22 -8.16 -8.10 0.54
N VAL A 23 -7.41 -8.77 -0.32
CA VAL A 23 -7.55 -10.20 -0.61
C VAL A 23 -6.47 -10.94 0.15
N TRP A 24 -6.89 -11.83 1.05
CA TRP A 24 -6.01 -12.64 1.86
C TRP A 24 -5.75 -13.99 1.19
N GLY A 25 -4.47 -14.32 0.98
CA GLY A 25 -4.03 -15.69 0.74
C GLY A 25 -3.36 -16.26 1.98
N ASP A 26 -3.00 -17.55 1.95
CA ASP A 26 -2.30 -18.21 3.06
C ASP A 26 -0.88 -17.67 3.24
N ASN A 27 -0.21 -17.37 2.12
CA ASN A 27 1.19 -16.96 2.10
C ASN A 27 1.41 -15.53 1.59
N GLY A 28 0.37 -14.83 1.14
CA GLY A 28 0.50 -13.51 0.55
C GLY A 28 -0.73 -12.66 0.74
N THR A 29 -0.57 -11.36 0.53
CA THR A 29 -1.65 -10.39 0.62
C THR A 29 -1.66 -9.56 -0.65
N PHE A 30 -2.83 -9.41 -1.27
CA PHE A 30 -3.05 -8.47 -2.36
C PHE A 30 -3.97 -7.37 -1.86
N ALA A 31 -3.56 -6.11 -2.01
CA ALA A 31 -4.30 -4.97 -1.52
C ALA A 31 -4.53 -3.97 -2.65
N ARG A 32 -5.73 -3.38 -2.65
CA ARG A 32 -6.00 -2.13 -3.35
C ARG A 32 -6.08 -1.02 -2.32
N LEU A 33 -5.21 -0.03 -2.43
CA LEU A 33 -5.24 1.19 -1.65
C LEU A 33 -5.83 2.32 -2.50
N THR A 34 -6.71 3.11 -1.88
CA THR A 34 -7.14 4.41 -2.40
C THR A 34 -6.59 5.46 -1.46
N LEU A 35 -5.77 6.36 -2.00
CA LEU A 35 -5.01 7.33 -1.24
C LEU A 35 -5.34 8.74 -1.74
N ALA A 36 -5.66 9.67 -0.85
CA ALA A 36 -5.88 11.06 -1.24
C ALA A 36 -4.56 11.81 -1.47
N GLY A 37 -4.55 12.75 -2.40
CA GLY A 37 -3.42 13.65 -2.68
C GLY A 37 -2.93 14.35 -1.41
N GLY A 38 -1.61 14.44 -1.25
CA GLY A 38 -0.95 15.01 -0.07
C GLY A 38 -0.79 14.04 1.11
N THR A 39 -1.31 12.82 1.03
CA THR A 39 -1.09 11.77 2.04
C THR A 39 0.39 11.38 2.09
N HIS A 40 0.94 11.26 3.30
CA HIS A 40 2.28 10.72 3.54
C HIS A 40 2.16 9.39 4.28
N VAL A 41 2.50 8.29 3.61
CA VAL A 41 2.66 7.00 4.27
C VAL A 41 4.02 7.00 4.97
N GLY A 42 3.98 6.94 6.30
CA GLY A 42 5.15 7.09 7.14
C GLY A 42 6.20 6.01 6.90
N LYS A 43 7.43 6.33 7.29
CA LYS A 43 8.58 5.42 7.23
C LYS A 43 8.34 4.14 8.00
N HIS A 44 8.53 3.01 7.32
CA HIS A 44 8.39 1.68 7.90
C HIS A 44 9.20 0.64 7.11
N SER A 45 9.19 -0.60 7.61
CA SER A 45 9.75 -1.76 6.92
C SER A 45 9.00 -3.02 7.34
N HIS A 46 9.09 -4.07 6.53
CA HIS A 46 8.50 -5.37 6.84
C HIS A 46 9.21 -6.51 6.11
N ALA A 47 9.07 -7.72 6.63
CA ALA A 47 9.74 -8.91 6.11
C ALA A 47 9.16 -9.45 4.79
N ALA A 48 8.06 -8.89 4.29
CA ALA A 48 7.50 -9.20 2.98
C ALA A 48 8.24 -8.38 1.91
N GLU A 49 8.56 -9.01 0.78
CA GLU A 49 8.83 -8.26 -0.46
C GLU A 49 7.50 -7.72 -0.98
N GLN A 50 7.50 -6.46 -1.42
CA GLN A 50 6.31 -5.76 -1.88
C GLN A 50 6.45 -5.39 -3.35
N PHE A 51 5.41 -5.66 -4.11
CA PHE A 51 5.23 -5.23 -5.49
C PHE A 51 4.20 -4.12 -5.48
N THR A 52 4.58 -2.94 -5.96
CA THR A 52 3.71 -1.76 -6.02
C THR A 52 3.42 -1.43 -7.47
N CYS A 53 2.16 -1.28 -7.82
CA CYS A 53 1.69 -0.88 -9.14
C CYS A 53 0.72 0.29 -9.01
N VAL A 54 1.03 1.41 -9.68
CA VAL A 54 0.15 2.57 -9.71
C VAL A 54 -0.89 2.36 -10.80
N ILE A 55 -2.15 2.26 -10.41
CA ILE A 55 -3.27 2.04 -11.34
C ILE A 55 -3.83 3.36 -11.85
N ASP A 56 -3.84 4.37 -11.00
CA ASP A 56 -4.24 5.74 -11.34
C ASP A 56 -3.55 6.73 -10.39
N GLY A 57 -3.19 7.91 -10.89
CA GLY A 57 -2.49 8.95 -10.13
C GLY A 57 -0.96 8.81 -10.10
N ALA A 58 -0.35 9.35 -9.04
CA ALA A 58 1.11 9.33 -8.87
C ALA A 58 1.54 9.28 -7.39
N ILE A 59 2.60 8.51 -7.13
CA ILE A 59 3.19 8.36 -5.79
C ILE A 59 4.71 8.46 -5.87
N ARG A 60 5.31 9.28 -5.01
CA ARG A 60 6.76 9.32 -4.82
C ARG A 60 7.12 8.38 -3.68
N LEU A 61 7.99 7.42 -3.93
CA LEU A 61 8.52 6.49 -2.95
C LEU A 61 9.97 6.86 -2.64
N LYS A 62 10.34 6.75 -1.37
CA LYS A 62 11.72 6.70 -0.94
C LYS A 62 11.99 5.33 -0.37
N ILE A 63 12.98 4.64 -0.91
CA ILE A 63 13.40 3.30 -0.52
C ILE A 63 14.89 3.39 -0.19
N ASP A 64 15.23 3.21 1.07
CA ASP A 64 16.54 3.51 1.64
C ASP A 64 17.00 4.95 1.27
N GLU A 65 18.03 5.09 0.43
CA GLU A 65 18.58 6.38 -0.02
C GLU A 65 18.08 6.81 -1.42
N GLN A 66 17.26 5.99 -2.08
CA GLN A 66 16.78 6.25 -3.44
C GLN A 66 15.35 6.78 -3.43
N GLU A 67 15.09 7.78 -4.27
CA GLU A 67 13.75 8.28 -4.52
C GLU A 67 13.32 7.95 -5.96
N VAL A 68 12.06 7.56 -6.09
CA VAL A 68 11.44 7.25 -7.39
C VAL A 68 10.01 7.77 -7.40
N LEU A 69 9.63 8.42 -8.49
CA LEU A 69 8.24 8.78 -8.77
C LEU A 69 7.65 7.67 -9.64
N LEU A 70 6.53 7.12 -9.21
CA LEU A 70 5.71 6.23 -10.03
C LEU A 70 4.42 6.95 -10.46
N GLN A 71 4.08 6.81 -11.73
CA GLN A 71 2.86 7.28 -12.34
C GLN A 71 2.01 6.11 -12.83
N THR A 72 0.77 6.38 -13.26
CA THR A 72 -0.14 5.38 -13.83
C THR A 72 0.53 4.40 -14.79
N GLY A 73 0.40 3.11 -14.49
CA GLY A 73 0.96 2.00 -15.26
C GLY A 73 2.38 1.60 -14.87
N GLU A 74 3.07 2.39 -14.05
CA GLU A 74 4.40 2.08 -13.57
C GLU A 74 4.36 1.22 -12.30
N MET A 75 5.40 0.41 -12.13
CA MET A 75 5.51 -0.55 -11.05
C MET A 75 6.95 -0.66 -10.57
N LEU A 76 7.13 -1.04 -9.30
CA LEU A 76 8.42 -1.39 -8.74
C LEU A 76 8.31 -2.50 -7.70
N VAL A 77 9.46 -3.03 -7.30
CA VAL A 77 9.61 -3.98 -6.22
C VAL A 77 10.37 -3.32 -5.08
N ILE A 78 9.81 -3.36 -3.88
CA ILE A 78 10.45 -2.99 -2.62
C ILE A 78 11.00 -4.28 -1.99
N PRO A 79 12.34 -4.40 -1.85
CA PRO A 79 12.94 -5.59 -1.24
C PRO A 79 12.47 -5.81 0.20
N ALA A 80 12.46 -7.08 0.64
CA ALA A 80 12.11 -7.42 2.01
C ALA A 80 13.03 -6.70 3.02
N ASN A 81 12.41 -6.11 4.05
CA ASN A 81 13.04 -5.30 5.10
C ASN A 81 13.70 -3.99 4.64
N ALA A 82 13.60 -3.61 3.36
CA ALA A 82 14.03 -2.28 2.94
C ALA A 82 13.15 -1.22 3.61
N GLU A 83 13.76 -0.17 4.16
CA GLU A 83 13.03 0.92 4.79
C GLU A 83 12.43 1.80 3.70
N HIS A 84 11.14 2.12 3.81
CA HIS A 84 10.46 2.91 2.81
C HIS A 84 9.37 3.80 3.38
N GLU A 85 9.08 4.88 2.66
CA GLU A 85 8.00 5.83 2.89
C GLU A 85 7.47 6.37 1.55
N ALA A 86 6.26 6.91 1.54
CA ALA A 86 5.61 7.32 0.29
C ALA A 86 4.83 8.63 0.43
N TRP A 87 4.93 9.50 -0.57
CA TRP A 87 4.14 10.73 -0.69
C TRP A 87 3.21 10.63 -1.89
N VAL A 88 1.93 10.80 -1.64
CA VAL A 88 0.87 10.72 -2.63
C VAL A 88 0.76 12.08 -3.30
N MET A 89 1.12 12.16 -4.58
CA MET A 89 1.29 13.43 -5.29
C MET A 89 -0.06 14.01 -5.75
N GLU A 90 -0.99 13.12 -6.05
CA GLU A 90 -2.38 13.36 -6.41
C GLU A 90 -3.22 12.15 -5.98
N ASP A 91 -4.56 12.26 -5.97
CA ASP A 91 -5.42 11.13 -5.63
C ASP A 91 -5.01 9.88 -6.43
N CYS A 92 -4.75 8.78 -5.73
CA CYS A 92 -4.02 7.65 -6.27
C CYS A 92 -4.70 6.33 -5.91
N ILE A 93 -4.71 5.41 -6.88
CA ILE A 93 -5.07 4.01 -6.66
C ILE A 93 -3.81 3.17 -6.85
N VAL A 94 -3.42 2.47 -5.79
CA VAL A 94 -2.24 1.60 -5.79
C VAL A 94 -2.68 0.17 -5.55
N TRP A 95 -2.12 -0.76 -6.33
CA TRP A 95 -2.18 -2.18 -6.03
C TRP A 95 -0.85 -2.64 -5.46
N ASP A 96 -0.91 -3.20 -4.26
CA ASP A 96 0.24 -3.78 -3.58
C ASP A 96 0.05 -5.28 -3.44
N PHE A 97 1.09 -6.04 -3.79
CA PHE A 97 1.19 -7.46 -3.48
C PHE A 97 2.37 -7.72 -2.56
N PHE A 98 2.11 -8.47 -1.48
CA PHE A 98 3.11 -8.84 -0.48
C PHE A 98 3.35 -10.35 -0.54
N THR A 99 4.62 -10.75 -0.61
CA THR A 99 5.04 -12.17 -0.66
C THR A 99 4.90 -12.92 0.67
N LYS A 100 4.52 -12.21 1.74
CA LYS A 100 4.10 -12.76 3.03
C LYS A 100 2.75 -12.16 3.41
N ARG A 101 1.89 -12.96 4.04
CA ARG A 101 0.60 -12.48 4.54
C ARG A 101 0.83 -11.36 5.58
N ARG A 102 0.14 -10.24 5.40
CA ARG A 102 0.15 -9.08 6.31
C ARG A 102 -0.71 -9.32 7.54
N ASN A 103 -0.35 -10.30 8.36
CA ASN A 103 -1.05 -10.60 9.61
C ASN A 103 -1.04 -9.40 10.56
N ASP A 104 0.01 -8.58 10.50
CA ASP A 104 0.11 -7.33 11.24
C ASP A 104 -1.05 -6.37 10.93
N TRP A 105 -1.53 -6.33 9.69
CA TRP A 105 -2.71 -5.53 9.32
C TRP A 105 -4.02 -6.05 9.92
N GLU A 106 -4.17 -7.36 10.05
CA GLU A 106 -5.32 -8.00 10.71
C GLU A 106 -5.26 -7.77 12.23
N GLU A 107 -4.06 -7.69 12.80
CA GLU A 107 -3.79 -7.33 14.19
C GLU A 107 -3.86 -5.81 14.48
N GLY A 108 -4.15 -4.98 13.48
CA GLY A 108 -4.23 -3.51 13.61
C GLY A 108 -2.87 -2.81 13.77
N LYS A 109 -1.76 -3.46 13.40
CA LYS A 109 -0.39 -2.93 13.42
C LYS A 109 -0.03 -2.30 12.08
N ASN A 110 -0.73 -1.23 11.73
CA ASN A 110 -0.59 -0.49 10.48
C ASN A 110 -0.53 1.03 10.70
N GLN A 111 0.08 1.45 11.82
CA GLN A 111 0.10 2.85 12.26
C GLN A 111 0.79 3.80 11.28
N TYR A 112 1.68 3.30 10.43
CA TYR A 112 2.31 4.12 9.39
C TYR A 112 1.34 4.52 8.26
N LEU A 113 0.15 3.91 8.20
CA LEU A 113 -0.98 4.34 7.38
C LEU A 113 -1.89 5.35 8.11
N ASP A 114 -1.72 5.49 9.43
CA ASP A 114 -2.48 6.43 10.26
C ASP A 114 -1.81 7.81 10.24
N VAL A 115 -2.19 8.61 9.24
CA VAL A 115 -1.64 9.94 8.98
C VAL A 115 -2.22 11.05 9.86
N ASP A 116 -3.25 10.75 10.63
CA ASP A 116 -3.94 11.72 11.50
C ASP A 116 -3.39 11.71 12.94
N SER A 117 -2.55 10.74 13.31
CA SER A 117 -1.87 10.69 14.62
C SER A 117 -0.61 11.55 14.64
N LYS A 118 -0.80 12.87 14.73
CA LYS A 118 0.16 13.81 15.33
C LYS A 118 -0.17 14.08 16.79
#